data_AF-A0A6A6V9D9-F1
#
_entry.id   AF-A0A6A6V9D9-F1
#
_cell.length_a   1.000
_cell.length_b   1.000
_cell.length_c   1.000
_cell.angle_alpha   90.00
_cell.angle_beta   90.00
_cell.angle_gamma   90.00
#
_symmetry.space_group_name_H-M   'P 1'
#
loop_
_entity.id
_entity.type
_entity.pdbx_description
1 polymer ?
#
loop_
_entity_poly.entity_id
_entity_poly.type
_entity_poly.pdbx_seq_one_letter_code
_entity_poly.pdbx_strand_id
1 'polypeptide(L)'
;TLLSLLSLSTTCLSARLTLHIPTTPNLNPSTLPPTTHAILQSSGTPQTALLTRSNTFLFQNVTSGSYLATIYSRDHHFEPLRIDVNVEKNEAGEKVERVHAWQTFLGNEWGNKGEERGSGDGSKGVVIEVKAVGGKQYFTERGGFSPLSFLKNPMILMALFSMVLIFGMPYLMENMDPEMKAEFEEMQKTSPLGGGANPAQSIQNFDLASWMAGKTDTGAAS
;
A
#
# COMPACT_ATOMS: atom_id res chain seq x y z
N THR A 1 18.00 -52.36 -43.07
CA THR A 1 18.34 -51.19 -42.22
C THR A 1 17.06 -50.54 -41.71
N LEU A 2 16.32 -51.22 -40.85
CA LEU A 2 15.06 -50.74 -40.28
C LEU A 2 15.09 -51.02 -38.78
N LEU A 3 15.86 -50.23 -38.04
CA LEU A 3 15.95 -50.36 -36.58
C LEU A 3 15.68 -49.00 -35.93
N SER A 4 14.66 -49.01 -35.07
CA SER A 4 14.58 -48.20 -33.86
C SER A 4 14.35 -46.68 -34.01
N LEU A 5 13.09 -46.30 -34.19
CA LEU A 5 12.52 -45.08 -33.60
C LEU A 5 11.65 -45.49 -32.40
N LEU A 6 12.29 -46.01 -31.34
CA LEU A 6 11.63 -46.17 -30.05
C LEU A 6 11.76 -44.83 -29.33
N SER A 7 10.79 -43.93 -29.56
CA SER A 7 10.68 -42.70 -28.79
C SER A 7 10.53 -43.05 -27.31
N LEU A 8 11.53 -42.69 -26.50
CA LEU A 8 11.42 -42.72 -25.04
C LEU A 8 10.29 -41.77 -24.64
N SER A 9 9.10 -42.31 -24.43
CA SER A 9 8.00 -41.60 -23.77
C SER A 9 8.37 -41.51 -22.29
N THR A 10 9.15 -40.50 -21.94
CA THR A 10 9.41 -40.15 -20.54
C THR A 10 8.07 -39.83 -19.91
N THR A 11 7.57 -40.70 -19.03
CA THR A 11 6.37 -40.42 -18.26
C THR A 11 6.70 -39.28 -17.31
N CYS A 12 6.39 -38.06 -17.75
CA CYS A 12 6.50 -36.89 -16.89
C CYS A 12 5.40 -37.00 -15.86
N LEU A 13 5.78 -37.16 -14.59
CA LEU A 13 4.85 -36.90 -13.50
C LEU A 13 4.41 -35.44 -13.61
N SER A 14 3.12 -35.21 -13.39
CA SER A 14 2.57 -33.89 -13.54
C SER A 14 1.40 -33.66 -12.60
N ALA A 15 1.53 -32.60 -11.80
CA ALA A 15 0.57 -32.26 -10.79
C ALA A 15 -0.58 -31.45 -11.39
N ARG A 16 -1.78 -31.65 -10.85
CA ARG A 16 -2.94 -30.80 -11.09
C ARG A 16 -3.09 -29.83 -9.93
N LEU A 17 -3.08 -28.54 -10.22
CA LEU A 17 -3.21 -27.48 -9.22
C LEU A 17 -4.49 -26.68 -9.49
N THR A 18 -5.27 -26.48 -8.44
CA THR A 18 -6.46 -25.63 -8.48
C THR A 18 -6.32 -24.53 -7.45
N LEU A 19 -6.32 -23.28 -7.89
CA LEU A 19 -6.38 -22.12 -7.00
C LEU A 19 -7.84 -21.72 -6.84
N HIS A 20 -8.34 -21.69 -5.61
CA HIS A 20 -9.73 -21.34 -5.30
C HIS A 20 -9.79 -19.98 -4.60
N ILE A 21 -10.70 -19.12 -5.05
CA ILE A 21 -10.99 -17.85 -4.38
C ILE A 21 -12.19 -18.07 -3.44
N PRO A 22 -12.00 -18.05 -2.12
CA PRO A 22 -13.11 -18.18 -1.18
C PRO A 22 -13.97 -16.92 -1.19
N THR A 23 -15.27 -17.10 -0.94
CA THR A 23 -16.19 -15.99 -0.67
C THR A 23 -15.94 -15.50 0.75
N THR A 24 -15.55 -14.23 0.89
CA THR A 24 -15.32 -13.58 2.18
C THR A 24 -16.21 -12.34 2.30
N PRO A 25 -16.44 -11.78 3.50
CA PRO A 25 -17.25 -10.57 3.66
C PRO A 25 -16.76 -9.39 2.79
N ASN A 26 -15.47 -9.36 2.50
CA ASN A 26 -14.80 -8.29 1.76
C ASN A 26 -14.70 -8.59 0.25
N LEU A 27 -14.98 -9.83 -0.17
CA LEU A 27 -14.85 -10.25 -1.57
C LEU A 27 -15.94 -11.24 -1.94
N ASN A 28 -16.74 -10.86 -2.93
CA ASN A 28 -17.60 -11.78 -3.67
C ASN A 28 -16.93 -12.16 -4.99
N PRO A 29 -16.51 -13.42 -5.20
CA PRO A 29 -15.85 -13.84 -6.45
C PRO A 29 -16.70 -13.60 -7.71
N SER A 30 -18.02 -13.56 -7.60
CA SER A 30 -18.93 -13.32 -8.73
C SER A 30 -18.85 -11.91 -9.30
N THR A 31 -18.32 -10.95 -8.53
CA THR A 31 -18.12 -9.57 -9.00
C THR A 31 -16.77 -9.36 -9.66
N LEU A 32 -15.90 -10.38 -9.69
CA LEU A 32 -14.61 -10.28 -10.33
C LEU A 32 -14.78 -10.15 -11.86
N PRO A 33 -13.97 -9.30 -12.51
CA PRO A 33 -14.06 -9.12 -13.95
C PRO A 33 -13.61 -10.41 -14.67
N PRO A 34 -14.17 -10.70 -15.85
CA PRO A 34 -13.83 -11.90 -16.63
C PRO A 34 -12.38 -11.89 -17.14
N THR A 35 -11.72 -10.73 -17.13
CA THR A 35 -10.30 -10.57 -17.46
C THR A 35 -9.37 -11.05 -16.34
N THR A 36 -9.93 -11.47 -15.20
CA THR A 36 -9.16 -12.01 -14.08
C THR A 36 -8.53 -13.34 -14.48
N HIS A 37 -7.21 -13.41 -14.36
CA HIS A 37 -6.44 -14.61 -14.72
C HIS A 37 -5.31 -14.81 -13.72
N ALA A 38 -4.93 -16.08 -13.54
CA ALA A 38 -3.79 -16.48 -12.75
C ALA A 38 -2.63 -16.84 -13.68
N ILE A 39 -1.42 -16.45 -13.29
CA ILE A 39 -0.18 -16.80 -13.97
C ILE A 39 0.66 -17.63 -13.02
N LEU A 40 1.13 -18.77 -13.49
CA LEU A 40 2.08 -19.63 -12.83
C LEU A 40 3.42 -19.52 -13.56
N GLN A 41 4.40 -18.89 -12.91
CA GLN A 41 5.70 -18.61 -13.48
C GLN A 41 6.80 -19.41 -12.77
N SER A 42 7.73 -19.95 -13.54
CA SER A 42 8.99 -20.53 -13.04
C SER A 42 10.12 -20.03 -13.96
N SER A 43 11.12 -20.86 -14.24
CA SER A 43 12.21 -20.53 -15.18
C SER A 43 11.84 -20.66 -16.66
N GLY A 44 10.67 -21.24 -16.97
CA GLY A 44 10.20 -21.49 -18.34
C GLY A 44 9.03 -20.63 -18.78
N THR A 45 8.33 -21.09 -19.81
CA THR A 45 7.11 -20.44 -20.34
C THR A 45 6.06 -20.32 -19.23
N PRO A 46 5.52 -19.12 -18.98
CA PRO A 46 4.48 -18.94 -17.97
C PRO A 46 3.20 -19.65 -18.40
N GLN A 47 2.60 -20.41 -17.49
CA GLN A 47 1.28 -20.98 -17.69
C GLN A 47 0.23 -19.98 -17.21
N THR A 48 -0.85 -19.81 -17.97
CA THR A 48 -1.95 -18.90 -17.62
C THR A 48 -3.25 -19.68 -17.51
N ALA A 49 -4.03 -19.38 -16.48
CA ALA A 49 -5.35 -19.96 -16.27
C ALA A 49 -6.38 -18.83 -16.07
N LEU A 50 -7.55 -18.97 -16.69
CA LEU A 50 -8.65 -18.02 -16.56
C LEU A 50 -9.55 -18.37 -15.37
N LEU A 51 -10.24 -17.36 -14.84
CA LEU A 51 -11.22 -17.56 -13.77
C LEU A 51 -12.42 -18.36 -14.30
N THR A 52 -12.74 -19.46 -13.63
CA THR A 52 -13.92 -20.29 -13.93
C THR A 52 -15.15 -19.85 -13.14
N ARG A 53 -16.34 -20.34 -13.54
CA ARG A 53 -17.61 -20.11 -12.81
C ARG A 53 -17.61 -20.69 -11.39
N SER A 54 -16.74 -21.65 -11.10
CA SER A 54 -16.53 -22.22 -9.76
C SER A 54 -15.57 -21.39 -8.90
N ASN A 55 -15.21 -20.18 -9.32
CA ASN A 55 -14.26 -19.30 -8.63
C ASN A 55 -12.86 -19.92 -8.48
N THR A 56 -12.48 -20.75 -9.44
CA THR A 56 -11.18 -21.44 -9.45
C THR A 56 -10.36 -21.15 -10.69
N PHE A 57 -9.05 -21.24 -10.56
CA PHE A 57 -8.08 -21.30 -11.66
C PHE A 57 -7.48 -22.69 -11.69
N LEU A 58 -7.43 -23.28 -12.88
CA LEU A 58 -7.03 -24.66 -13.05
C LEU A 58 -5.75 -24.72 -13.88
N PHE A 59 -4.69 -25.22 -13.26
CA PHE A 59 -3.41 -25.49 -13.90
C PHE A 59 -3.27 -27.00 -14.06
N GLN A 60 -3.10 -27.44 -15.31
CA GLN A 60 -2.84 -28.83 -15.65
C GLN A 60 -1.40 -28.96 -16.08
N ASN A 61 -0.87 -30.17 -15.90
CA ASN A 61 0.47 -30.52 -16.33
C ASN A 61 1.56 -29.64 -15.69
N VAL A 62 1.49 -29.43 -14.37
CA VAL A 62 2.53 -28.72 -13.63
C VAL A 62 3.66 -29.69 -13.30
N THR A 63 4.86 -29.43 -13.79
CA THR A 63 6.03 -30.27 -13.54
C THR A 63 6.62 -30.04 -12.15
N SER A 64 7.42 -30.97 -11.65
CA SER A 64 8.17 -30.78 -10.41
C SER A 64 9.07 -29.54 -10.47
N GLY A 65 9.01 -28.67 -9.47
CA GLY A 65 9.74 -27.41 -9.45
C GLY A 65 9.12 -26.39 -8.52
N SER A 66 9.73 -25.21 -8.46
CA SER A 66 9.28 -24.09 -7.65
C SER A 66 8.68 -23.02 -8.57
N TYR A 67 7.48 -22.57 -8.23
CA TYR A 67 6.68 -21.66 -9.04
C TYR A 67 6.19 -20.48 -8.20
N LEU A 68 6.01 -19.35 -8.88
CA LEU A 68 5.32 -18.18 -8.37
C LEU A 68 3.95 -18.09 -9.04
N ALA A 69 2.90 -18.22 -8.25
CA ALA A 69 1.52 -18.03 -8.67
C ALA A 69 1.06 -16.62 -8.31
N THR A 70 0.59 -15.88 -9.31
CA THR A 70 0.04 -14.52 -9.15
C THR A 70 -1.31 -14.43 -9.84
N ILE A 71 -2.25 -13.74 -9.20
CA ILE A 71 -3.57 -13.50 -9.78
C ILE A 71 -3.67 -12.02 -10.15
N TYR A 72 -3.92 -11.79 -11.43
CA TYR A 72 -4.15 -10.46 -11.97
C TYR A 72 -5.64 -10.23 -12.10
N SER A 73 -6.13 -9.19 -11.42
CA SER A 73 -7.48 -8.67 -11.56
C SER A 73 -7.46 -7.16 -11.66
N ARG A 74 -8.49 -6.57 -12.25
CA ARG A 74 -8.65 -5.11 -12.31
C ARG A 74 -9.07 -4.57 -10.94
N ASP A 75 -9.97 -5.23 -10.23
CA ASP A 75 -10.64 -4.58 -9.11
C ASP A 75 -9.99 -4.92 -7.75
N HIS A 76 -9.28 -6.04 -7.65
CA HIS A 76 -8.68 -6.53 -6.40
C HIS A 76 -7.21 -6.92 -6.57
N HIS A 77 -6.46 -6.82 -5.48
CA HIS A 77 -5.12 -7.39 -5.33
C HIS A 77 -5.22 -8.71 -4.55
N PHE A 78 -4.52 -9.72 -5.04
CA PHE A 78 -4.42 -11.03 -4.43
C PHE A 78 -3.01 -11.26 -3.93
N GLU A 79 -2.88 -12.06 -2.87
CA GLU A 79 -1.57 -12.43 -2.39
C GLU A 79 -0.82 -13.30 -3.41
N PRO A 80 0.50 -13.09 -3.58
CA PRO A 80 1.30 -14.01 -4.37
C PRO A 80 1.56 -15.28 -3.56
N LEU A 81 1.51 -16.41 -4.25
CA LEU A 81 1.77 -17.72 -3.65
C LEU A 81 3.02 -18.33 -4.28
N ARG A 82 3.90 -18.85 -3.43
CA ARG A 82 4.98 -19.74 -3.85
C ARG A 82 4.45 -21.16 -3.81
N ILE A 83 4.60 -21.89 -4.91
CA ILE A 83 4.14 -23.27 -5.05
C ILE A 83 5.35 -24.14 -5.34
N ASP A 84 5.69 -25.06 -4.44
CA ASP A 84 6.72 -26.06 -4.69
C ASP A 84 6.05 -27.41 -4.97
N VAL A 85 6.42 -28.02 -6.09
CA VAL A 85 6.02 -29.37 -6.48
C VAL A 85 7.23 -30.27 -6.32
N ASN A 86 7.21 -31.12 -5.30
CA ASN A 86 8.28 -32.07 -5.00
C ASN A 86 7.84 -33.49 -5.36
N VAL A 87 8.77 -34.32 -5.86
CA VAL A 87 8.52 -35.74 -6.08
C VAL A 87 9.07 -36.52 -4.89
N GLU A 88 8.18 -36.96 -4.01
CA GLU A 88 8.53 -37.77 -2.85
C GLU A 88 8.29 -39.26 -3.17
N LYS A 89 8.92 -40.16 -2.40
CA LYS A 89 8.64 -41.59 -2.47
C LYS A 89 7.78 -41.97 -1.28
N ASN A 90 6.65 -42.61 -1.54
CA ASN A 90 5.83 -43.19 -0.47
C ASN A 90 6.53 -44.41 0.15
N GLU A 91 6.00 -44.90 1.27
CA GLU A 91 6.48 -46.12 1.96
C GLU A 91 6.49 -47.35 1.03
N ALA A 92 5.62 -47.37 0.01
CA ALA A 92 5.58 -48.39 -1.04
C ALA A 92 6.63 -48.21 -2.17
N GLY A 93 7.48 -47.18 -2.09
CA GLY A 93 8.51 -46.88 -3.09
C GLY A 93 8.01 -46.16 -4.36
N GLU A 94 6.70 -45.93 -4.46
CA GLU A 94 6.08 -45.19 -5.55
C GLU A 94 6.40 -43.69 -5.48
N LYS A 95 6.73 -43.08 -6.62
CA LYS A 95 6.96 -41.64 -6.74
C LYS A 95 5.61 -40.92 -6.74
N VAL A 96 5.39 -40.06 -5.75
CA VAL A 96 4.19 -39.24 -5.62
C VAL A 96 4.60 -37.78 -5.57
N GLU A 97 3.88 -36.95 -6.33
CA GLU A 97 4.06 -35.51 -6.29
C GLU A 97 3.36 -34.92 -5.08
N ARG A 98 4.10 -34.20 -4.24
CA ARG A 98 3.53 -33.36 -3.19
C ARG A 98 3.65 -31.90 -3.60
N VAL A 99 2.52 -31.21 -3.57
CA VAL A 99 2.43 -29.79 -3.83
C VAL A 99 2.25 -29.09 -2.49
N HIS A 100 3.09 -28.10 -2.25
CA HIS A 100 2.98 -27.20 -1.10
C HIS A 100 2.86 -25.77 -1.60
N ALA A 101 1.95 -25.00 -1.02
CA ALA A 101 1.84 -23.58 -1.28
C ALA A 101 2.07 -22.77 -0.01
N TRP A 102 2.91 -21.75 -0.15
CA TRP A 102 3.18 -20.76 0.88
C TRP A 102 2.81 -19.38 0.39
N GLN A 103 2.29 -18.56 1.28
CA GLN A 103 2.18 -17.12 1.04
C GLN A 103 3.59 -16.53 0.94
N THR A 104 3.82 -15.72 -0.09
CA THR A 104 5.08 -14.99 -0.27
C THR A 104 4.82 -13.50 -0.41
N PHE A 105 5.89 -12.71 -0.31
CA PHE A 105 5.86 -11.26 -0.49
C PHE A 105 6.98 -10.87 -1.45
N LEU A 106 6.68 -9.99 -2.39
CA LEU A 106 7.70 -9.49 -3.32
C LEU A 106 8.78 -8.74 -2.52
N GLY A 107 10.04 -8.99 -2.86
CA GLY A 107 11.20 -8.39 -2.18
C GLY A 107 11.84 -9.27 -1.10
N ASN A 108 11.19 -10.36 -0.69
CA ASN A 108 11.81 -11.33 0.23
C ASN A 108 12.67 -12.34 -0.53
N GLU A 109 13.68 -12.88 0.15
CA GLU A 109 14.47 -14.00 -0.38
C GLU A 109 13.58 -15.20 -0.69
N TRP A 110 13.87 -15.90 -1.80
CA TRP A 110 13.06 -17.05 -2.21
C TRP A 110 12.94 -18.08 -1.09
N GLY A 111 14.05 -18.37 -0.38
CA GLY A 111 14.10 -19.34 0.72
C GLY A 111 13.23 -18.99 1.94
N ASN A 112 12.80 -17.74 2.09
CA ASN A 112 11.92 -17.32 3.17
C ASN A 112 10.47 -17.72 2.85
N LYS A 113 10.05 -18.86 3.38
CA LYS A 113 8.68 -19.39 3.22
C LYS A 113 7.78 -18.78 4.29
N GLY A 114 6.71 -18.11 3.88
CA GLY A 114 5.71 -17.56 4.78
C GLY A 114 4.72 -18.62 5.28
N GLU A 115 3.50 -18.18 5.60
CA GLU A 115 2.40 -19.06 6.03
C GLU A 115 2.06 -20.10 4.95
N GLU A 116 1.95 -21.37 5.33
CA GLU A 116 1.50 -22.42 4.43
C GLU A 116 -0.02 -22.30 4.20
N ARG A 117 -0.43 -22.21 2.93
CA ARG A 117 -1.84 -22.11 2.51
C ARG A 117 -2.47 -23.44 2.14
N GLY A 118 -1.66 -24.47 1.95
CA GLY A 118 -2.13 -25.81 1.73
C GLY A 118 -1.03 -26.73 1.23
N SER A 119 -1.22 -28.02 1.50
CA SER A 119 -0.42 -29.10 0.96
C SER A 119 -1.32 -30.22 0.49
N GLY A 120 -0.89 -30.95 -0.54
CA GLY A 120 -1.58 -32.16 -0.95
C GLY A 120 -0.86 -32.94 -2.03
N ASP A 121 -1.49 -34.04 -2.41
CA ASP A 121 -1.03 -34.93 -3.47
C ASP A 121 -1.35 -34.32 -4.84
N GLY A 122 -0.31 -33.97 -5.59
CA GLY A 122 -0.40 -33.39 -6.92
C GLY A 122 -1.11 -34.27 -7.94
N SER A 123 -1.07 -35.60 -7.76
CA SER A 123 -1.71 -36.56 -8.68
C SER A 123 -3.24 -36.55 -8.55
N LYS A 124 -3.77 -36.38 -7.34
CA LYS A 124 -5.23 -36.28 -7.06
C LYS A 124 -5.77 -34.88 -7.33
N GLY A 125 -4.86 -33.91 -7.36
CA GLY A 125 -5.13 -32.52 -7.56
C GLY A 125 -5.32 -31.79 -6.23
N VAL A 126 -4.58 -30.71 -6.07
CA VAL A 126 -4.58 -29.91 -4.85
C VAL A 126 -5.41 -28.66 -5.05
N VAL A 127 -6.26 -28.34 -4.07
CA VAL A 127 -7.03 -27.10 -4.01
C VAL A 127 -6.38 -26.20 -2.97
N ILE A 128 -6.00 -25.00 -3.40
CA ILE A 128 -5.28 -24.03 -2.57
C ILE A 128 -6.11 -22.75 -2.54
N GLU A 129 -6.40 -22.27 -1.34
CA GLU A 129 -7.18 -21.05 -1.16
C GLU A 129 -6.30 -19.81 -1.33
N VAL A 130 -6.78 -18.86 -2.14
CA VAL A 130 -6.09 -17.59 -2.38
C VAL A 130 -6.93 -16.46 -1.84
N LYS A 131 -6.38 -15.68 -0.91
CA LYS A 131 -7.05 -14.54 -0.31
C LYS A 131 -6.81 -13.27 -1.13
N ALA A 132 -7.85 -12.45 -1.25
CA ALA A 132 -7.70 -11.07 -1.69
C ALA A 132 -7.17 -10.23 -0.51
N VAL A 133 -6.16 -9.42 -0.80
CA VAL A 133 -5.54 -8.49 0.16
C VAL A 133 -6.38 -7.22 0.27
N GLY A 134 -6.97 -6.76 -0.84
CA GLY A 134 -7.81 -5.56 -0.84
C GLY A 134 -8.22 -5.11 -2.25
N GLY A 135 -9.09 -4.09 -2.30
CA GLY A 135 -9.52 -3.44 -3.55
C GLY A 135 -8.45 -2.49 -4.10
N LYS A 136 -8.35 -2.39 -5.42
CA LYS A 136 -7.43 -1.47 -6.08
C LYS A 136 -8.07 -0.09 -6.25
N GLN A 137 -7.43 0.93 -5.69
CA GLN A 137 -7.81 2.33 -5.90
C GLN A 137 -6.90 2.95 -6.96
N TYR A 138 -7.44 3.19 -8.15
CA TYR A 138 -6.70 3.79 -9.26
C TYR A 138 -6.78 5.32 -9.27
N PHE A 139 -7.75 5.87 -8.57
CA PHE A 139 -8.05 7.30 -8.57
C PHE A 139 -7.83 7.86 -7.18
N THR A 140 -7.17 9.00 -7.13
CA THR A 140 -7.13 9.83 -5.94
C THR A 140 -8.36 10.73 -5.95
N GLU A 141 -9.07 10.80 -4.83
CA GLU A 141 -10.15 11.78 -4.69
C GLU A 141 -9.57 13.20 -4.77
N ARG A 142 -10.26 14.09 -5.47
CA ARG A 142 -9.85 15.50 -5.49
C ARG A 142 -10.07 16.06 -4.10
N GLY A 143 -9.06 16.73 -3.55
CA GLY A 143 -9.22 17.49 -2.32
C GLY A 143 -10.35 18.49 -2.48
N GLY A 144 -11.48 18.22 -1.84
CA GLY A 144 -12.64 19.12 -1.83
C GLY A 144 -12.43 20.30 -0.88
N PHE A 145 -13.36 21.24 -0.93
CA PHE A 145 -13.42 22.30 0.08
C PHE A 145 -13.86 21.69 1.41
N SER A 146 -12.94 21.64 2.38
CA SER A 146 -13.22 21.27 3.77
C SER A 146 -13.15 22.53 4.64
N PRO A 147 -14.27 23.07 5.13
CA PRO A 147 -14.27 24.25 5.99
C PRO A 147 -13.39 24.07 7.24
N LEU A 148 -13.34 22.83 7.78
CA LEU A 148 -12.49 22.48 8.91
C LEU A 148 -11.00 22.50 8.53
N SER A 149 -10.64 22.01 7.35
CA SER A 149 -9.25 22.05 6.87
C SER A 149 -8.81 23.47 6.53
N PHE A 150 -9.73 24.31 6.07
CA PHE A 150 -9.49 25.74 5.84
C PHE A 150 -9.25 26.49 7.17
N LEU A 151 -10.07 26.23 8.20
CA LEU A 151 -9.84 26.80 9.52
C LEU A 151 -8.53 26.29 10.15
N LYS A 152 -8.11 25.05 9.90
CA LYS A 152 -6.82 24.51 10.38
C LYS A 152 -5.61 25.03 9.62
N ASN A 153 -5.80 25.81 8.55
CA ASN A 153 -4.70 26.39 7.81
C ASN A 153 -4.07 27.55 8.62
N PRO A 154 -2.76 27.50 8.95
CA PRO A 154 -2.10 28.50 9.78
C PRO A 154 -2.22 29.91 9.20
N MET A 155 -2.27 30.08 7.88
CA MET A 155 -2.41 31.41 7.28
C MET A 155 -3.78 32.04 7.58
N ILE A 156 -4.85 31.23 7.57
CA ILE A 156 -6.21 31.71 7.86
C ILE A 156 -6.40 31.96 9.35
N LEU A 157 -5.82 31.14 10.22
CA LEU A 157 -5.81 31.39 11.67
C LEU A 157 -5.05 32.66 12.01
N MET A 158 -3.87 32.88 11.41
CA MET A 158 -3.12 34.11 11.61
C MET A 158 -3.90 35.31 11.08
N ALA A 159 -4.52 35.22 9.90
CA ALA A 159 -5.34 36.31 9.37
C ALA A 159 -6.54 36.65 10.28
N LEU A 160 -7.23 35.64 10.81
CA LEU A 160 -8.35 35.84 11.73
C LEU A 160 -7.87 36.40 13.09
N PHE A 161 -6.77 35.87 13.63
CA PHE A 161 -6.16 36.36 14.86
C PHE A 161 -5.71 37.82 14.72
N SER A 162 -5.04 38.17 13.62
CA SER A 162 -4.66 39.54 13.30
C SER A 162 -5.88 40.46 13.18
N MET A 163 -6.96 40.01 12.53
CA MET A 163 -8.20 40.78 12.45
C MET A 163 -8.79 41.06 13.84
N VAL A 164 -8.79 40.06 14.73
CA VAL A 164 -9.23 40.23 16.12
C VAL A 164 -8.33 41.21 16.87
N LEU A 165 -7.01 41.20 16.68
CA LEU A 165 -6.14 42.18 17.32
C LEU A 165 -6.38 43.60 16.79
N ILE A 166 -6.53 43.78 15.48
CA ILE A 166 -6.75 45.11 14.87
C ILE A 166 -8.03 45.76 15.40
N PHE A 167 -9.13 45.01 15.47
CA PHE A 167 -10.42 45.54 15.90
C PHE A 167 -10.68 45.39 17.41
N GLY A 168 -9.99 44.48 18.08
CA GLY A 168 -10.17 44.20 19.51
C GLY A 168 -9.22 44.98 20.42
N MET A 169 -8.00 45.29 19.98
CA MET A 169 -7.06 46.10 20.78
C MET A 169 -7.61 47.49 21.17
N PRO A 170 -8.32 48.25 20.31
CA PRO A 170 -8.90 49.53 20.69
C PRO A 170 -9.86 49.39 21.88
N TYR A 171 -10.69 48.35 21.85
CA TYR A 171 -11.66 48.06 22.91
C TYR A 171 -11.01 47.60 24.22
N LEU A 172 -9.92 46.83 24.13
CA LEU A 172 -9.13 46.44 25.30
C LEU A 172 -8.43 47.66 25.92
N MET A 173 -7.86 48.54 25.09
CA MET A 173 -7.21 49.77 25.56
C MET A 173 -8.20 50.76 26.20
N GLU A 174 -9.44 50.86 25.70
CA GLU A 174 -10.45 51.73 26.31
C GLU A 174 -10.83 51.29 27.74
N ASN A 175 -10.80 49.98 28.03
CA ASN A 175 -11.19 49.43 29.33
C ASN A 175 -10.01 49.06 30.26
N MET A 176 -8.76 49.36 29.89
CA MET A 176 -7.58 49.11 30.73
C MET A 176 -7.28 50.27 31.69
N ASP A 177 -6.82 49.92 32.90
CA ASP A 177 -6.36 50.86 33.93
C ASP A 177 -5.13 51.69 33.47
N PRO A 178 -4.97 52.93 33.96
CA PRO A 178 -3.92 53.85 33.52
C PRO A 178 -2.49 53.36 33.78
N GLU A 179 -2.27 52.50 34.79
CA GLU A 179 -0.97 51.90 35.09
C GLU A 179 -0.57 50.87 34.01
N MET A 180 -1.51 50.00 33.63
CA MET A 180 -1.30 48.92 32.65
C MET A 180 -1.11 49.46 31.22
N LYS A 181 -1.69 50.63 30.92
CA LYS A 181 -1.46 51.37 29.67
C LYS A 181 -0.02 51.85 29.55
N ALA A 182 0.55 52.41 30.63
CA ALA A 182 1.93 52.89 30.64
C ALA A 182 2.93 51.73 30.49
N GLU A 183 2.71 50.61 31.17
CA GLU A 183 3.53 49.40 31.02
C GLU A 183 3.46 48.82 29.60
N PHE A 184 2.28 48.85 28.98
CA PHE A 184 2.09 48.41 27.59
C PHE A 184 2.84 49.31 26.60
N GLU A 185 2.84 50.63 26.81
CA GLU A 185 3.61 51.60 26.01
C GLU A 185 5.13 51.43 26.19
N GLU A 186 5.60 51.07 27.40
CA GLU A 186 7.01 50.76 27.65
C GLU A 186 7.43 49.43 27.00
N MET A 187 6.60 48.39 27.08
CA MET A 187 6.82 47.13 26.36
C MET A 187 6.80 47.34 24.83
N GLN A 188 5.96 48.23 24.32
CA GLN A 188 5.87 48.56 22.91
C GLN A 188 7.15 49.24 22.40
N LYS A 189 7.80 50.07 23.23
CA LYS A 189 9.10 50.70 22.93
C LYS A 189 10.27 49.71 22.93
N THR A 190 10.14 48.59 23.63
CA THR A 190 11.27 47.68 23.92
C THR A 190 11.18 46.34 23.18
N SER A 191 10.03 46.01 22.58
CA SER A 191 9.81 44.72 21.91
C SER A 191 10.08 44.77 20.39
N PRO A 192 10.93 43.89 19.83
CA PRO A 192 11.24 43.85 18.39
C PRO A 192 10.07 43.40 17.50
N LEU A 193 8.98 42.89 18.09
CA LEU A 193 7.71 42.59 17.41
C LEU A 193 6.62 43.65 17.71
N GLY A 194 6.92 44.64 18.55
CA GLY A 194 5.99 45.65 19.07
C GLY A 194 6.24 47.08 18.58
N GLY A 195 7.21 47.31 17.69
CA GLY A 195 7.52 48.64 17.18
C GLY A 195 6.52 49.13 16.12
N GLY A 196 5.34 49.58 16.55
CA GLY A 196 4.42 50.35 15.70
C GLY A 196 2.96 50.14 16.06
N ALA A 197 2.26 51.23 16.36
CA ALA A 197 0.83 51.30 16.68
C ALA A 197 -0.12 50.92 15.52
N ASN A 198 0.35 50.10 14.57
CA ASN A 198 -0.42 49.62 13.44
C ASN A 198 -0.15 48.12 13.24
N PRO A 199 -1.08 47.23 13.61
CA PRO A 199 -0.93 45.81 13.32
C PRO A 199 -0.88 45.51 11.81
N ALA A 200 -1.31 46.46 10.97
CA ALA A 200 -1.12 46.42 9.51
C ALA A 200 0.35 46.54 9.08
N GLN A 201 1.19 47.25 9.86
CA GLN A 201 2.63 47.39 9.59
C GLN A 201 3.45 46.25 10.19
N SER A 202 3.02 45.65 11.30
CA SER A 202 3.67 44.44 11.84
C SER A 202 3.48 43.22 10.96
N ILE A 203 2.36 43.11 10.22
CA ILE A 203 2.13 42.09 9.18
C ILE A 203 2.99 42.35 7.93
N GLN A 204 3.23 43.62 7.56
CA GLN A 204 4.13 43.98 6.46
C GLN A 204 5.59 43.71 6.80
N ASN A 205 5.98 43.90 8.06
CA ASN A 205 7.32 43.61 8.57
C ASN A 205 7.50 42.15 9.02
N PHE A 206 6.45 41.32 8.93
CA PHE A 206 6.54 39.89 9.16
C PHE A 206 7.07 39.24 7.88
N ASP A 207 8.37 38.92 7.86
CA ASP A 207 9.02 38.19 6.78
C ASP A 207 8.52 36.73 6.76
N LEU A 208 7.33 36.56 6.19
CA LEU A 208 6.64 35.28 6.00
C LEU A 208 7.48 34.31 5.16
N ALA A 209 8.36 34.82 4.29
CA ALA A 209 9.24 34.02 3.46
C ALA A 209 10.41 33.42 4.26
N SER A 210 11.04 34.16 5.19
CA SER A 210 12.10 33.60 6.06
C SER A 210 11.59 32.53 7.02
N TRP A 211 10.38 32.67 7.54
CA TRP A 211 9.76 31.68 8.45
C TRP A 211 9.35 30.38 7.72
N MET A 212 8.83 30.49 6.49
CA MET A 212 8.48 29.34 5.65
C MET A 212 9.70 28.68 4.99
N ALA A 213 10.81 29.41 4.84
CA ALA A 213 12.07 28.90 4.28
C ALA A 213 12.97 28.20 5.32
N GLY A 214 12.59 28.18 6.61
CA GLY A 214 13.27 27.37 7.62
C GLY A 214 14.75 27.70 7.82
N LYS A 215 15.17 28.96 7.66
CA LYS A 215 16.55 29.36 8.00
C LYS A 215 16.71 29.48 9.51
N THR A 216 17.26 28.44 10.13
CA THR A 216 17.94 28.56 11.42
C THR A 216 19.27 29.28 11.18
N ASP A 217 19.45 30.47 11.73
CA ASP A 217 20.74 31.15 11.73
C ASP A 217 21.78 30.32 12.49
N THR A 218 22.65 29.60 11.77
CA THR A 218 23.95 29.18 12.32
C THR A 218 24.93 30.33 12.12
N GLY A 219 25.27 30.96 13.24
CA GLY A 219 26.28 32.02 13.32
C GLY A 219 27.58 31.63 12.62
N ALA A 220 28.02 32.54 11.75
CA ALA A 220 29.36 32.52 11.18
C ALA A 220 30.38 32.78 12.31
N ALA A 221 31.35 31.87 12.41
CA ALA A 221 32.58 32.10 13.16
C ALA A 221 33.51 33.01 12.36
N SER A 222 33.87 34.14 12.97
CA SER A 222 35.18 34.79 12.88
C SER A 222 35.39 35.60 14.15
#